data_AF-A0A520C097-F1
#
_entry.id   AF-A0A520C097-F1
#
_cell.length_a   1.000
_cell.length_b   1.000
_cell.length_c   1.000
_cell.angle_alpha   90.00
_cell.angle_beta   90.00
_cell.angle_gamma   90.00
#
_symmetry.space_group_name_H-M   'P 1'
#
loop_
_entity.id
_entity.type
_entity.pdbx_description
1 polymer ?
#
loop_
_entity_poly.entity_id
_entity_poly.type
_entity_poly.pdbx_seq_one_letter_code
_entity_poly.pdbx_strand_id
1 'polypeptide(L)' 'MQVLFKCRAPHADDVRELAQARLSAALRRLASRVPKVTVQLSDVNGPRGGVDKICQLELQTAGAGTG' A
#
# COMPACT_ATOMS: atom_id res chain seq x y z
N MET A 1 0.61 -9.04 9.97
CA MET A 1 0.19 -7.85 9.19
C MET A 1 -0.05 -8.26 7.75
N GLN A 2 -1.30 -8.23 7.31
CA GLN A 2 -1.69 -8.50 5.92
C GLN A 2 -1.53 -7.23 5.07
N VAL A 3 -0.98 -7.35 3.86
CA VAL A 3 -0.86 -6.23 2.92
C VAL A 3 -1.74 -6.52 1.70
N LEU A 4 -2.76 -5.68 1.48
CA LEU A 4 -3.58 -5.70 0.27
C LEU A 4 -3.06 -4.64 -0.70
N PHE A 5 -2.79 -5.05 -1.94
CA PHE A 5 -2.27 -4.15 -2.97
C PHE A 5 -3.32 -3.95 -4.05
N LYS A 6 -3.62 -2.69 -4.37
CA LYS A 6 -4.53 -2.28 -5.43
C LYS A 6 -3.76 -1.37 -6.40
N CYS A 7 -3.52 -1.84 -7.61
CA CYS A 7 -2.86 -1.09 -8.66
C CYS A 7 -3.54 -1.43 -10.00
N ARG A 8 -3.76 -0.42 -10.84
CA ARG A 8 -4.34 -0.61 -12.19
C ARG A 8 -3.30 -0.54 -13.32
N ALA A 9 -2.02 -0.34 -13.00
CA ALA A 9 -0.96 -0.20 -13.98
C ALA A 9 -0.33 -1.54 -14.39
N PRO A 10 0.16 -1.68 -15.63
CA PRO A 10 1.06 -2.79 -16.00
C PRO A 10 2.33 -2.74 -15.13
N HIS A 11 2.86 -3.91 -14.74
CA HIS A 11 3.97 -4.09 -13.77
C HIS A 11 3.62 -3.89 -12.28
N ALA A 12 2.39 -4.22 -11.88
CA ALA A 12 1.98 -4.14 -10.48
C ALA A 12 2.78 -5.06 -9.51
N ASP A 13 3.39 -6.14 -10.01
CA ASP A 13 4.05 -7.15 -9.17
C ASP A 13 5.37 -6.65 -8.54
N ASP A 14 6.24 -5.99 -9.32
CA ASP A 14 7.50 -5.43 -8.80
C ASP A 14 7.23 -4.38 -7.71
N VAL A 15 6.20 -3.55 -7.94
CA VAL A 15 5.82 -2.51 -6.99
C VAL A 15 5.16 -3.10 -5.74
N ARG A 16 4.43 -4.22 -5.89
CA ARG A 16 3.84 -4.94 -4.78
C ARG A 16 4.92 -5.48 -3.84
N GLU A 17 5.97 -6.10 -4.37
CA GLU A 17 7.07 -6.63 -3.55
C GLU A 17 7.81 -5.51 -2.81
N LEU A 18 8.15 -4.43 -3.54
CA LEU A 18 8.78 -3.26 -2.94
C LEU A 18 7.92 -2.63 -1.82
N ALA A 19 6.61 -2.50 -2.05
CA ALA A 19 5.68 -1.96 -1.06
C ALA A 19 5.62 -2.86 0.18
N GLN A 20 5.53 -4.17 0.00
CA GLN A 20 5.52 -5.13 1.10
C GLN A 20 6.80 -5.06 1.94
N ALA A 21 7.97 -5.02 1.30
CA ALA A 21 9.25 -4.90 2.00
C ALA A 21 9.36 -3.59 2.79
N ARG A 22 9.00 -2.46 2.16
CA ARG A 22 9.03 -1.13 2.82
C ARG A 22 8.08 -1.05 4.00
N LEU A 23 6.84 -1.53 3.85
CA LEU A 23 5.84 -1.52 4.92
C LEU A 23 6.24 -2.44 6.08
N SER A 24 6.78 -3.62 5.78
CA SER A 24 7.26 -4.55 6.81
C SER A 24 8.39 -3.95 7.64
N ALA A 25 9.32 -3.22 7.00
CA ALA A 25 10.39 -2.52 7.69
C ALA A 25 9.86 -1.34 8.52
N ALA A 26 9.06 -0.46 7.91
CA ALA A 26 8.56 0.75 8.55
C ALA A 26 7.60 0.47 9.72
N LEU A 27 6.72 -0.53 9.58
CA LEU A 27 5.71 -0.87 10.57
C LEU A 27 6.13 -2.01 11.50
N ARG A 28 7.40 -2.44 11.47
CA ARG A 28 7.89 -3.59 12.24
C ARG A 28 7.48 -3.55 13.72
N ARG A 29 7.60 -2.37 14.36
CA ARG A 29 7.24 -2.17 15.78
C ARG A 29 5.74 -2.10 16.04
N LEU A 30 4.95 -1.83 15.00
CA LEU A 30 3.50 -1.68 15.05
C LEU A 30 2.77 -2.90 14.46
N ALA A 31 3.49 -3.94 14.03
CA ALA A 31 2.92 -5.07 13.29
C ALA A 31 1.83 -5.82 14.07
N SER A 32 1.87 -5.80 15.41
CA SER A 32 0.83 -6.36 16.28
C SER A 32 -0.40 -5.45 16.42
N ARG A 33 -0.23 -4.14 16.21
CA ARG A 33 -1.30 -3.13 16.29
C ARG A 33 -1.91 -2.82 14.94
N VAL A 34 -1.24 -3.16 13.84
CA VAL A 34 -1.70 -2.94 12.47
C VAL A 34 -1.91 -4.30 11.81
N PRO A 35 -3.07 -4.95 12.02
CA PRO A 35 -3.35 -6.24 11.42
C PRO A 35 -3.38 -6.18 9.88
N LYS A 36 -3.77 -5.04 9.29
CA LYS A 36 -3.93 -4.90 7.84
C LYS A 36 -3.50 -3.52 7.32
N VAL A 37 -2.87 -3.51 6.15
CA VAL A 37 -2.56 -2.31 5.38
C VAL A 37 -3.11 -2.48 3.97
N THR A 38 -3.84 -1.48 3.48
CA THR A 38 -4.21 -1.39 2.06
C THR A 38 -3.32 -0.36 1.37
N VAL A 39 -2.68 -0.76 0.29
CA VAL A 39 -1.87 0.10 -0.58
C VAL A 39 -2.64 0.32 -1.88
N GLN A 40 -2.90 1.57 -2.21
CA GLN A 40 -3.50 1.97 -3.48
C GLN A 40 -2.50 2.79 -4.28
N LEU A 41 -2.12 2.27 -5.45
CA LEU A 41 -1.27 2.99 -6.40
C LEU A 41 -2.10 3.39 -7.62
N SER A 42 -2.13 4.68 -7.88
CA SER A 42 -2.86 5.28 -9.00
C SER A 42 -1.91 6.09 -9.88
N ASP A 43 -2.02 5.88 -11.20
CA ASP A 43 -1.41 6.77 -12.18
C ASP A 43 -2.30 7.99 -12.37
N VAL A 44 -1.79 9.17 -12.02
CA VAL A 44 -2.53 10.43 -12.15
C VAL A 44 -2.66 10.85 -13.62
N ASN A 45 -1.74 10.38 -14.47
CA ASN A 45 -1.68 10.76 -15.89
C ASN A 45 -2.63 9.92 -16.77
N GLY A 46 -3.36 8.97 -16.19
CA GLY A 46 -4.28 8.10 -16.92
C GLY A 46 -3.56 7.10 -17.84
N PRO A 47 -4.26 6.48 -18.81
CA PRO A 47 -3.72 5.38 -19.61
C PRO A 47 -2.58 5.79 -20.56
N ARG A 48 -2.33 7.09 -20.72
CA ARG A 48 -1.16 7.61 -21.46
C ARG A 48 0.15 7.35 -20.73
N GLY A 49 0.09 7.09 -19.43
CA GLY A 49 1.26 6.96 -18.57
C GLY A 49 1.90 8.33 -18.28
N GLY A 50 2.71 8.37 -17.24
CA GLY A 50 3.50 9.54 -16.85
C GLY A 50 4.31 9.25 -15.60
N VAL A 51 5.14 10.20 -15.15
CA VAL A 51 5.99 9.99 -13.96
C VAL A 51 5.20 10.14 -12.66
N ASP A 52 4.07 10.84 -12.69
CA ASP A 52 3.28 11.09 -11.48
C ASP A 52 2.49 9.85 -11.06
N LYS A 53 2.60 9.54 -9.77
CA LYS A 53 1.93 8.42 -9.12
C LYS A 53 1.43 8.90 -7.76
N ILE A 54 0.22 8.50 -7.40
CA ILE A 54 -0.29 8.66 -6.04
C ILE A 54 -0.24 7.28 -5.37
N CYS A 55 0.38 7.24 -4.20
CA CYS A 55 0.37 6.08 -3.31
C CYS A 55 -0.42 6.45 -2.04
N GLN A 56 -1.53 5.76 -1.82
CA GLN A 56 -2.35 5.90 -0.61
C GLN A 56 -2.19 4.67 0.27
N LEU A 57 -1.98 4.91 1.57
CA LEU A 57 -1.87 3.88 2.60
C LEU A 57 -3.04 4.01 3.56
N GLU A 58 -3.76 2.92 3.74
CA GLU A 58 -4.83 2.81 4.72
C GLU A 58 -4.44 1.75 5.74
N LEU A 59 -4.30 2.17 7.00
CA LEU A 59 -3.86 1.32 8.10
C LEU A 59 -5.08 0.92 8.93
N GLN A 60 -5.41 -0.36 8.96
CA GLN A 60 -6.38 -0.86 9.92
C GLN A 60 -5.64 -1.16 11.22
N THR A 61 -6.10 -0.56 12.32
CA THR A 61 -5.46 -0.73 13.64
C THR A 61 -6.34 -1.55 14.59
N ALA A 62 -5.72 -2.40 15.41
CA ALA A 62 -6.39 -3.09 16.49
C ALA A 62 -6.54 -2.11 17.67
N GLY A 63 -7.77 -1.64 17.92
CA GLY A 63 -8.10 -0.78 19.07
C GLY A 63 -8.59 0.63 18.73
N ALA A 64 -8.64 1.05 17.45
CA ALA A 64 -9.33 2.26 17.02
C ALA A 64 -10.27 1.92 15.85
N GLY A 65 -11.51 2.40 15.93
CA GLY A 65 -12.63 2.03 15.07
C GLY A 65 -12.35 2.20 13.57
N THR A 66 -13.03 1.38 12.78
CA THR A 66 -13.06 1.45 11.32
C THR A 66 -13.61 2.82 10.91
N GLY A 67 -12.76 3.67 10.33
CA GLY A 67 -13.21 4.86 9.58
C GLY A 67 -13.73 4.48 8.21
#